data_AF-A0A7Y3V527-F1
#
_entry.id   AF-A0A7Y3V527-F1
#
_cell.length_a   1.000
_cell.length_b   1.000
_cell.length_c   1.000
_cell.angle_alpha   90.00
_cell.angle_beta   90.00
_cell.angle_gamma   90.00
#
_symmetry.space_group_name_H-M   'P 1'
#
loop_
_entity.id
_entity.type
_entity.pdbx_description
1 polymer ?
#
loop_
_entity_poly.entity_id
_entity_poly.type
_entity_poly.pdbx_seq_one_letter_code
_entity_poly.pdbx_strand_id
1 'polypeptide(L)'
;MRITHRIYNKIMNVKEFIIKNAYIITPLVILIVYVLLKNKGLQINDEFDPNVINVSGVLAGFLFSSLGIMMSLPDNKFTELLRNYGYMNIIYKAMFIGIITLILTLVLGIFKICNKLKEILFIIGLTETVLSAYYVYKITSLASKSR
;
A
#
# COMPACT_ATOMS: atom_id res chain seq x y z
N MET A 1 28.65 -27.46 0.77
CA MET A 1 28.39 -26.45 -0.29
C MET A 1 27.00 -26.52 -0.93
N ARG A 2 26.34 -27.69 -1.08
CA ARG A 2 24.97 -27.80 -1.67
C ARG A 2 23.82 -27.37 -0.74
N ILE A 3 23.96 -27.53 0.58
CA ILE A 3 22.88 -27.26 1.55
C ILE A 3 22.65 -25.75 1.73
N THR A 4 23.73 -24.97 1.81
CA THR A 4 23.69 -23.51 1.88
C THR A 4 23.03 -22.88 0.65
N HIS A 5 23.27 -23.42 -0.56
CA HIS A 5 22.58 -22.97 -1.76
C HIS A 5 21.07 -23.24 -1.75
N ARG A 6 20.63 -24.39 -1.23
CA ARG A 6 19.19 -24.69 -1.11
C ARG A 6 18.49 -23.76 -0.13
N ILE A 7 19.13 -23.44 1.00
CA ILE A 7 18.59 -22.50 1.99
C ILE A 7 18.52 -21.09 1.40
N TYR A 8 19.59 -20.63 0.73
CA TYR A 8 19.62 -19.32 0.07
C TYR A 8 18.51 -19.18 -0.98
N ASN A 9 18.34 -20.17 -1.86
CA ASN A 9 17.30 -20.14 -2.89
C ASN A 9 15.89 -20.13 -2.28
N LYS A 10 15.68 -20.85 -1.17
CA LYS A 10 14.38 -20.87 -0.49
C LYS A 10 14.06 -19.51 0.15
N ILE A 11 15.04 -18.86 0.77
CA ILE A 11 14.89 -17.50 1.33
C ILE A 11 14.59 -16.50 0.22
N MET A 12 15.28 -16.60 -0.92
CA MET A 12 15.08 -15.71 -2.07
C MET A 12 13.67 -15.85 -2.65
N ASN A 13 13.18 -17.09 -2.82
CA ASN A 13 11.82 -17.35 -3.29
C ASN A 13 10.75 -16.78 -2.34
N VAL A 14 10.93 -16.94 -1.02
CA VAL A 14 10.01 -16.37 -0.02
C VAL A 14 10.01 -14.84 -0.10
N LYS A 15 11.18 -14.21 -0.21
CA LYS A 15 11.31 -12.77 -0.34
C LYS A 15 10.61 -12.25 -1.60
N GLU A 16 10.80 -12.92 -2.73
CA GLU A 16 10.10 -12.57 -3.97
C GLU A 16 8.58 -12.70 -3.86
N PHE A 17 8.11 -13.77 -3.21
CA PHE A 17 6.69 -13.96 -2.96
C PHE A 17 6.10 -12.85 -2.10
N ILE A 18 6.81 -12.44 -1.04
CA ILE A 18 6.39 -11.34 -0.16
C ILE A 18 6.33 -10.03 -0.94
N ILE A 19 7.36 -9.72 -1.74
CA ILE A 19 7.41 -8.48 -2.53
C ILE A 19 6.26 -8.45 -3.53
N LYS A 20 6.04 -9.53 -4.28
CA LYS A 20 4.96 -9.60 -5.29
C LYS A 20 3.57 -9.45 -4.70
N ASN A 21 3.36 -9.88 -3.46
CA ASN A 21 2.07 -9.83 -2.78
C ASN A 21 2.03 -8.78 -1.65
N ALA A 22 2.96 -7.81 -1.64
CA ALA A 22 3.09 -6.85 -0.56
C ALA A 22 1.81 -6.04 -0.31
N TYR A 23 1.05 -5.74 -1.37
CA TYR A 23 -0.25 -5.03 -1.34
C TYR A 23 -1.41 -5.85 -0.73
N ILE A 24 -1.18 -7.13 -0.42
CA ILE A 24 -2.14 -7.97 0.32
C ILE A 24 -1.59 -8.28 1.70
N ILE A 25 -0.31 -8.64 1.78
CA ILE A 25 0.32 -9.06 3.02
C ILE A 25 0.40 -7.90 4.02
N THR A 26 0.79 -6.71 3.56
CA THR A 26 0.94 -5.52 4.42
C THR A 26 -0.37 -5.09 5.09
N PRO A 27 -1.48 -4.87 4.34
CA PRO A 27 -2.75 -4.52 4.97
C PRO A 27 -3.25 -5.62 5.90
N LEU A 28 -3.05 -6.89 5.55
CA LEU A 28 -3.51 -8.03 6.35
C LEU A 28 -2.76 -8.14 7.69
N VAL A 29 -1.43 -7.94 7.68
CA VAL A 29 -0.63 -7.89 8.92
C VAL A 29 -1.07 -6.74 9.82
N ILE A 30 -1.30 -5.56 9.25
CA ILE A 30 -1.71 -4.38 10.01
C ILE A 30 -3.13 -4.54 10.56
N LEU A 31 -4.04 -5.17 9.82
CA LEU A 31 -5.37 -5.52 10.31
C LEU A 31 -5.32 -6.51 11.47
N ILE A 32 -4.45 -7.52 11.43
CA ILE A 32 -4.26 -8.45 12.56
C ILE A 32 -3.79 -7.68 13.80
N VAL A 33 -2.79 -6.81 13.66
CA VAL A 33 -2.31 -5.98 14.76
C VAL A 33 -3.43 -5.09 15.30
N TYR A 34 -4.21 -4.47 14.43
CA TYR A 34 -5.36 -3.65 14.80
C TYR A 34 -6.39 -4.41 15.64
N VAL A 35 -6.80 -5.60 15.18
CA VAL A 35 -7.77 -6.44 15.91
C VAL A 35 -7.21 -6.87 17.27
N LEU A 36 -5.92 -7.23 17.35
CA LEU A 36 -5.28 -7.61 18.61
C LEU A 36 -5.24 -6.44 19.61
N LEU A 37 -4.96 -5.22 19.15
CA LEU A 37 -4.95 -4.03 20.00
C LEU A 37 -6.37 -3.68 20.48
N LYS A 38 -7.36 -3.75 19.60
CA LYS A 38 -8.77 -3.49 19.94
C LYS A 38 -9.28 -4.48 20.98
N ASN A 39 -8.91 -5.76 20.86
CA ASN A 39 -9.26 -6.80 21.84
C ASN A 39 -8.62 -6.57 23.22
N LYS A 40 -7.51 -5.83 23.29
CA LYS A 40 -6.89 -5.42 24.57
C LYS A 40 -7.54 -4.18 25.20
N GLY A 41 -8.63 -3.68 24.63
CA GLY A 41 -9.37 -2.53 25.15
C GLY A 41 -8.82 -1.17 24.74
N LEU A 42 -7.87 -1.11 23.79
CA LEU A 42 -7.49 0.16 23.17
C LEU A 42 -8.66 0.65 22.31
N GLN A 43 -9.33 1.69 22.81
CA GLN A 43 -10.40 2.37 22.09
C GLN A 43 -9.80 3.50 21.27
N ILE A 44 -10.28 3.63 20.03
CA ILE A 44 -9.99 4.79 19.20
C ILE A 44 -10.90 5.93 19.69
N ASN A 45 -10.32 7.12 19.92
CA ASN A 45 -11.03 8.30 20.39
C ASN A 45 -12.18 8.70 19.43
N ASP A 46 -13.30 9.21 19.94
CA ASP A 46 -14.46 9.65 19.16
C ASP A 46 -14.12 10.82 18.19
N GLU A 47 -13.10 11.62 18.50
CA GLU A 47 -12.56 12.64 17.58
C GLU A 47 -11.91 12.06 16.31
N PHE A 48 -11.70 10.74 16.25
CA PHE A 48 -11.11 10.08 15.10
C PHE A 48 -12.02 10.10 13.88
N ASP A 49 -13.34 10.08 14.06
CA ASP A 49 -14.29 9.95 12.95
C ASP A 49 -14.25 11.10 11.92
N PRO A 50 -14.32 12.39 12.31
CA PRO A 50 -14.18 13.48 11.35
C PRO A 50 -12.77 13.55 10.75
N ASN A 51 -11.75 13.17 11.51
CA ASN A 51 -10.37 13.14 11.04
C ASN A 51 -10.14 12.06 9.98
N VAL A 52 -10.77 10.88 10.11
CA VAL A 52 -10.71 9.81 9.11
C VAL A 52 -11.20 10.28 7.75
N ILE A 53 -12.29 11.06 7.71
CA ILE A 53 -12.83 11.57 6.44
C ILE A 53 -11.83 12.53 5.80
N ASN A 54 -11.35 13.52 6.56
CA ASN A 54 -10.40 14.51 6.04
C ASN A 54 -9.10 13.86 5.55
N VAL A 55 -8.51 12.97 6.36
CA VAL A 55 -7.28 12.25 6.00
C VAL A 55 -7.52 11.37 4.78
N SER A 56 -8.66 10.68 4.69
CA SER A 56 -8.98 9.85 3.52
C SER A 56 -8.99 10.64 2.22
N GLY A 57 -9.57 11.84 2.23
CA GLY A 57 -9.58 12.74 1.07
C GLY A 57 -8.19 13.17 0.64
N VAL A 58 -7.36 13.58 1.60
CA VAL A 58 -5.97 13.98 1.32
C VAL A 58 -5.16 12.81 0.74
N LEU A 59 -5.25 11.63 1.35
CA LEU A 59 -4.50 10.46 0.90
C LEU A 59 -4.99 9.93 -0.45
N ALA A 60 -6.30 9.97 -0.73
CA ALA A 60 -6.85 9.60 -2.03
C ALA A 60 -6.34 10.54 -3.12
N GLY A 61 -6.35 11.85 -2.86
CA GLY A 61 -5.79 12.86 -3.78
C GLY A 61 -4.30 12.62 -4.03
N PHE A 62 -3.51 12.40 -2.97
CA PHE A 62 -2.08 12.07 -3.07
C PHE A 62 -1.83 10.83 -3.95
N LEU A 63 -2.58 9.76 -3.73
CA LEU A 63 -2.46 8.53 -4.53
C LEU A 63 -2.86 8.77 -6.00
N PHE A 64 -3.90 9.57 -6.25
CA PHE A 64 -4.33 9.90 -7.59
C PHE A 64 -3.27 10.71 -8.35
N SER A 65 -2.68 11.72 -7.71
CA SER A 65 -1.57 12.49 -8.29
C SER A 65 -0.34 11.61 -8.52
N SER A 66 0.00 10.74 -7.56
CA SER A 66 1.12 9.80 -7.69
C SER A 66 0.90 8.82 -8.85
N LEU A 67 -0.33 8.34 -9.04
CA LEU A 67 -0.71 7.50 -10.17
C LEU A 67 -0.49 8.22 -11.50
N GLY A 68 -0.92 9.48 -11.61
CA GLY A 68 -0.69 10.32 -12.78
C GLY A 68 0.80 10.49 -13.10
N ILE A 69 1.64 10.76 -12.08
CA ILE A 69 3.10 10.83 -12.24
C ILE A 69 3.65 9.50 -12.75
N MET A 70 3.27 8.38 -12.13
CA MET A 70 3.72 7.05 -12.54
C MET A 70 3.33 6.71 -13.99
N MET A 71 2.12 7.09 -14.42
CA MET A 71 1.65 6.91 -15.80
C MET A 71 2.38 7.78 -16.81
N SER A 72 2.88 8.95 -16.39
CA SER A 72 3.65 9.87 -17.24
C SER A 72 5.12 9.50 -17.42
N LEU A 73 5.61 8.47 -16.72
CA LEU A 73 7.01 8.05 -16.83
C LEU A 73 7.32 7.59 -18.27
N PRO A 74 8.45 8.04 -18.86
CA PRO A 74 8.79 7.70 -20.23
C PRO A 74 9.07 6.20 -20.37
N ASP A 75 8.66 5.62 -21.49
CA ASP A 75 9.02 4.26 -21.88
C ASP A 75 10.49 4.22 -22.29
N ASN A 76 11.35 3.84 -21.34
CA ASN A 76 12.78 3.67 -21.53
C ASN A 76 13.21 2.31 -20.97
N LYS A 77 14.47 1.93 -21.19
CA LYS A 77 14.99 0.63 -20.75
C LYS A 77 14.83 0.40 -19.23
N PHE A 78 14.85 1.47 -18.42
CA PHE A 78 14.66 1.37 -16.97
C PHE A 78 13.19 1.09 -16.59
N THR A 79 12.23 1.80 -17.16
CA THR A 79 10.80 1.57 -16.91
C THR A 79 10.34 0.22 -17.47
N GLU A 80 10.91 -0.20 -18.61
CA GLU A 80 10.69 -1.54 -19.17
C GLU A 80 11.19 -2.64 -18.23
N LEU A 81 12.39 -2.50 -17.66
CA LEU A 81 12.92 -3.44 -16.67
C LEU A 81 12.01 -3.50 -15.43
N LEU A 82 11.58 -2.35 -14.89
CA LEU A 82 10.67 -2.30 -13.75
C LEU A 82 9.33 -2.98 -14.03
N ARG A 83 8.82 -2.86 -15.25
CA ARG A 83 7.59 -3.55 -15.70
C ARG A 83 7.82 -5.05 -15.78
N ASN A 84 8.93 -5.48 -16.38
CA ASN A 84 9.27 -6.90 -16.56
C ASN A 84 9.51 -7.63 -15.23
N TYR A 85 10.12 -6.96 -14.25
CA TYR A 85 10.28 -7.49 -12.89
C TYR A 85 9.01 -7.39 -12.02
N GLY A 86 7.93 -6.81 -12.54
CA GLY A 86 6.62 -6.72 -11.88
C GLY A 86 6.50 -5.62 -10.82
N TYR A 87 7.51 -4.76 -10.63
CA TYR A 87 7.48 -3.67 -9.65
C TYR A 87 6.41 -2.63 -9.97
N MET A 88 6.27 -2.26 -11.25
CA MET A 88 5.23 -1.32 -11.68
C MET A 88 3.83 -1.85 -11.38
N ASN A 89 3.61 -3.16 -11.57
CA ASN A 89 2.32 -3.78 -11.32
C ASN A 89 1.95 -3.75 -9.82
N ILE A 90 2.92 -3.95 -8.94
CA ILE A 90 2.71 -3.86 -7.48
C ILE A 90 2.29 -2.44 -7.10
N ILE A 91 2.99 -1.43 -7.64
CA ILE A 91 2.70 -0.02 -7.33
C ILE A 91 1.32 0.37 -7.84
N TYR A 92 1.00 0.05 -9.10
CA TYR A 92 -0.30 0.39 -9.66
C TYR A 92 -1.44 -0.28 -8.91
N LYS A 93 -1.30 -1.55 -8.52
CA LYS A 93 -2.30 -2.24 -7.71
C LYS A 93 -2.45 -1.61 -6.33
N ALA A 94 -1.34 -1.32 -5.65
CA ALA A 94 -1.36 -0.67 -4.34
C ALA A 94 -2.05 0.70 -4.40
N MET A 95 -1.65 1.55 -5.36
CA MET A 95 -2.28 2.85 -5.58
C MET A 95 -3.77 2.72 -5.87
N PHE A 96 -4.16 1.80 -6.75
CA PHE A 96 -5.56 1.62 -7.13
C PHE A 96 -6.43 1.12 -5.98
N ILE A 97 -5.96 0.10 -5.23
CA ILE A 97 -6.66 -0.42 -4.05
C ILE A 97 -6.76 0.66 -2.98
N GLY A 98 -5.67 1.41 -2.74
CA GLY A 98 -5.65 2.54 -1.82
C GLY A 98 -6.68 3.62 -2.20
N ILE A 99 -6.73 4.02 -3.47
CA ILE A 99 -7.71 5.01 -3.96
C ILE A 99 -9.15 4.52 -3.70
N ILE A 100 -9.47 3.28 -4.12
CA ILE A 100 -10.83 2.73 -3.95
C ILE A 100 -11.22 2.67 -2.48
N THR A 101 -10.35 2.14 -1.62
CA THR A 101 -10.65 1.96 -0.20
C THR A 101 -10.81 3.29 0.54
N LEU A 102 -9.99 4.31 0.20
CA LEU A 102 -10.13 5.66 0.76
C LEU A 102 -11.37 6.38 0.25
N ILE A 103 -11.74 6.23 -1.04
CA ILE A 103 -13.00 6.77 -1.57
C ILE A 103 -14.21 6.11 -0.89
N LEU A 104 -14.19 4.78 -0.71
CA LEU A 104 -15.25 4.10 0.02
C LEU A 104 -15.32 4.57 1.49
N THR A 105 -14.18 4.80 2.13
CA THR A 105 -14.10 5.35 3.49
C THR A 105 -14.74 6.74 3.56
N LEU A 106 -14.46 7.62 2.59
CA LEU A 106 -15.10 8.93 2.48
C LEU A 106 -16.63 8.81 2.36
N VAL A 107 -17.10 7.98 1.43
CA VAL A 107 -18.53 7.77 1.19
C VAL A 107 -19.21 7.26 2.46
N LEU A 108 -18.67 6.21 3.09
CA LEU A 108 -19.20 5.68 4.36
C LEU A 108 -19.18 6.72 5.49
N GLY A 109 -18.12 7.53 5.57
CA GLY A 109 -17.99 8.59 6.55
C GLY A 109 -19.03 9.70 6.39
N ILE A 110 -19.26 10.17 5.16
CA ILE A 110 -20.25 11.22 4.86
C ILE A 110 -21.67 10.76 5.20
N PHE A 111 -22.02 9.52 4.84
CA PHE A 111 -23.35 8.97 5.12
C PHE A 111 -23.47 8.35 6.53
N LYS A 112 -22.41 8.37 7.34
CA LYS A 112 -22.33 7.74 8.68
C LYS A 112 -22.74 6.26 8.66
N ILE A 113 -22.36 5.54 7.61
CA ILE A 113 -22.70 4.13 7.41
C ILE A 113 -21.59 3.24 8.00
N CYS A 114 -21.97 2.35 8.92
CA CYS A 114 -21.14 1.25 9.43
C CYS A 114 -19.70 1.63 9.82
N ASN A 115 -19.53 2.21 11.02
CA ASN A 115 -18.23 2.64 11.53
C ASN A 115 -17.14 1.56 11.51
N LYS A 116 -17.49 0.29 11.80
CA LYS A 116 -16.53 -0.83 11.75
C LYS A 116 -15.96 -1.05 10.35
N LEU A 117 -16.80 -0.99 9.32
CA LEU A 117 -16.36 -1.17 7.93
C LEU A 117 -15.49 0.01 7.49
N LYS A 118 -15.91 1.23 7.84
CA LYS A 118 -15.14 2.46 7.59
C LYS A 118 -13.73 2.39 8.18
N GLU A 119 -13.59 1.98 9.45
CA GLU A 119 -12.29 1.82 10.10
C GLU A 119 -11.40 0.81 9.35
N ILE A 120 -11.95 -0.35 8.97
CA ILE A 120 -11.20 -1.40 8.25
C ILE A 120 -10.73 -0.88 6.89
N LEU A 121 -11.63 -0.24 6.13
CA LEU A 121 -11.30 0.33 4.82
C LEU A 121 -10.28 1.47 4.93
N PHE A 122 -10.38 2.31 5.95
CA PHE A 122 -9.41 3.37 6.21
C PHE A 122 -8.02 2.79 6.47
N ILE A 123 -7.92 1.76 7.31
CA ILE A 123 -6.65 1.09 7.61
C ILE A 123 -6.06 0.52 6.32
N ILE A 124 -6.84 -0.22 5.53
CA ILE A 124 -6.37 -0.76 4.25
C ILE A 124 -5.85 0.37 3.36
N GLY A 125 -6.66 1.43 3.18
CA GLY A 125 -6.29 2.59 2.36
C GLY A 125 -4.99 3.25 2.80
N LEU A 126 -4.86 3.52 4.11
CA LEU A 126 -3.67 4.10 4.71
C LEU A 126 -2.43 3.24 4.45
N THR A 127 -2.55 1.92 4.62
CA THR A 127 -1.43 1.00 4.42
C THR A 127 -0.98 0.95 2.96
N GLU A 128 -1.92 0.94 2.03
CA GLU A 128 -1.62 0.99 0.59
C GLU A 128 -1.02 2.35 0.20
N THR A 129 -1.41 3.45 0.85
CA THR A 129 -0.77 4.75 0.65
C THR A 129 0.69 4.73 1.07
N VAL A 130 1.00 4.22 2.27
CA VAL A 130 2.38 4.11 2.77
C VAL A 130 3.21 3.18 1.88
N LEU A 131 2.63 2.04 1.48
CA LEU A 131 3.29 1.08 0.61
C LEU A 131 3.62 1.68 -0.76
N SER A 132 2.66 2.39 -1.35
CA SER A 132 2.83 3.09 -2.63
C SER A 132 3.93 4.15 -2.52
N ALA A 133 3.90 4.99 -1.48
CA ALA A 133 4.91 6.01 -1.25
C ALA A 133 6.33 5.40 -1.12
N TYR A 134 6.47 4.31 -0.38
CA TYR A 134 7.74 3.59 -0.22
C TYR A 134 8.29 3.07 -1.57
N TYR A 135 7.44 2.42 -2.37
CA TYR A 135 7.88 1.88 -3.65
C TYR A 135 8.16 2.96 -4.69
N VAL A 136 7.38 4.04 -4.72
CA VAL A 136 7.68 5.21 -5.57
C VAL A 136 9.05 5.78 -5.20
N TYR A 137 9.30 6.04 -3.92
CA TYR A 137 10.61 6.50 -3.44
C TYR A 137 11.75 5.57 -3.87
N LYS A 138 11.56 4.25 -3.70
CA LYS A 138 12.55 3.25 -4.08
C LYS A 138 12.85 3.26 -5.58
N ILE A 139 11.82 3.37 -6.42
CA ILE A 139 11.99 3.48 -7.88
C ILE A 139 12.74 4.76 -8.23
N THR A 140 12.33 5.90 -7.68
CA THR A 140 12.98 7.19 -7.94
C THR A 140 14.44 7.19 -7.52
N SER A 141 14.77 6.58 -6.38
CA SER A 141 16.16 6.43 -5.93
C SER A 141 16.99 5.48 -6.82
N LEU A 142 16.38 4.47 -7.43
CA LEU A 142 17.08 3.59 -8.37
C LEU A 142 17.31 4.29 -9.71
N ALA A 143 16.32 5.06 -10.17
CA ALA A 143 16.41 5.86 -11.39
C ALA A 143 17.50 6.93 -11.31
N SER A 144 17.67 7.58 -10.15
CA SER A 144 18.71 8.59 -9.97
C SER A 144 20.13 8.01 -9.99
N LYS A 145 20.30 6.76 -9.58
CA LYS A 145 21.59 6.04 -9.59
C LYS A 145 21.96 5.44 -10.96
N SER A 146 21.03 5.42 -11.92
CA SER A 146 21.26 4.90 -13.27
C SER A 146 21.61 5.97 -14.30
N ARG A 147 21.74 7.23 -13.87
CA ARG A 147 22.31 8.34 -14.67
C ARG A 147 23.81 8.43 -14.41
#